data_AF-A0A969F7X4-F1
#
_entry.id   AF-A0A969F7X4-F1
#
_cell.length_a   1.000
_cell.length_b   1.000
_cell.length_c   1.000
_cell.angle_alpha   90.00
_cell.angle_beta   90.00
_cell.angle_gamma   90.00
#
_symmetry.space_group_name_H-M   'P 1'
#
loop_
_entity.id
_entity.type
_entity.pdbx_description
1 polymer ?
#
loop_
_entity_poly.entity_id
_entity_poly.type
_entity_poly.pdbx_seq_one_letter_code
_entity_poly.pdbx_strand_id
1 'polypeptide(L)'
;MTNIDTQTSWKDSGYDCDHCGGQVWQRMDQETGRPTQTCLQCEECGCQWSLKGVVQRVGNRDVCRQAQREREAVGENHYPIPPALMLGTGALVLLLLVLVGGLTAVRFLIPMAIAIFVGWAVVRYVLDRSA
;
A
#
# COMPACT_ATOMS: atom_id res chain seq x y z
N MET A 1 -32.07 2.82 -17.94
CA MET A 1 -31.00 3.77 -17.59
C MET A 1 -31.09 4.01 -16.11
N THR A 2 -30.24 3.36 -15.31
CA THR A 2 -30.08 3.71 -13.89
C THR A 2 -29.41 5.08 -13.84
N ASN A 3 -30.01 6.03 -13.14
CA ASN A 3 -29.41 7.33 -12.91
C ASN A 3 -28.22 7.15 -11.94
N ILE A 4 -27.08 7.76 -12.25
CA ILE A 4 -25.92 7.77 -11.35
C ILE A 4 -25.98 9.07 -10.59
N ASP A 5 -26.44 9.01 -9.34
CA ASP A 5 -26.50 10.18 -8.47
C ASP A 5 -25.18 10.28 -7.71
N THR A 6 -24.58 11.48 -7.70
CA THR A 6 -23.42 11.80 -6.89
C THR A 6 -23.77 12.88 -5.87
N GLN A 7 -23.41 12.66 -4.61
CA GLN A 7 -23.60 13.61 -3.52
C GLN A 7 -22.28 13.81 -2.79
N THR A 8 -21.84 15.07 -2.69
CA THR A 8 -20.69 15.46 -1.88
C THR A 8 -21.17 16.26 -0.67
N SER A 9 -20.67 15.92 0.51
CA SER A 9 -20.90 16.69 1.74
C SER A 9 -19.57 17.03 2.41
N TRP A 10 -19.57 18.13 3.14
CA TRP A 10 -18.39 18.68 3.81
C TRP A 10 -18.70 18.88 5.29
N LYS A 11 -17.76 18.51 6.13
CA LYS A 11 -17.82 18.70 7.58
C LYS A 11 -16.51 19.31 8.05
N ASP A 12 -16.58 20.31 8.91
CA ASP A 12 -15.38 20.88 9.53
C ASP A 12 -14.67 19.77 10.31
N SER A 13 -13.38 19.60 10.03
CA SER A 13 -12.57 18.60 10.71
C SER A 13 -11.98 19.13 12.03
N GLY A 14 -11.97 20.46 12.21
CA GLY A 14 -11.34 21.13 13.35
C GLY A 14 -9.81 21.13 13.29
N TYR A 15 -9.23 20.77 12.14
CA TYR A 15 -7.79 20.75 11.90
C TYR A 15 -7.38 21.82 10.90
N ASP A 16 -6.18 22.34 11.08
CA ASP A 16 -5.50 23.19 10.12
C ASP A 16 -4.46 22.38 9.35
N CYS A 17 -4.15 22.81 8.13
CA CYS A 17 -3.16 22.14 7.31
C CYS A 17 -1.75 22.45 7.80
N ASP A 18 -1.02 21.42 8.22
CA ASP A 18 0.36 21.51 8.74
C ASP A 18 1.38 22.20 7.80
N HIS A 19 1.05 22.34 6.51
CA HIS A 19 1.96 22.88 5.49
C HIS A 19 1.61 24.30 5.04
N CYS A 20 0.34 24.71 5.14
CA CYS A 20 -0.10 26.02 4.64
C CYS A 20 -0.96 26.82 5.64
N GLY A 21 -1.36 26.22 6.77
CA GLY A 21 -2.21 26.84 7.78
C GLY A 21 -3.69 26.92 7.43
N GLY A 22 -4.09 26.54 6.20
CA GLY A 22 -5.48 26.61 5.78
C GLY A 22 -6.36 25.52 6.41
N GLN A 23 -7.65 25.84 6.60
CA GLN A 23 -8.61 24.93 7.22
C GLN A 23 -8.76 23.62 6.44
N VAL A 24 -8.85 22.51 7.18
CA VAL A 24 -9.07 21.17 6.62
C VAL A 24 -10.52 20.77 6.82
N TRP A 25 -11.13 20.30 5.75
CA TRP A 25 -12.49 19.81 5.72
C TRP A 25 -12.51 18.30 5.51
N GLN A 26 -13.41 17.63 6.19
CA GLN A 26 -13.77 16.25 5.91
C GLN A 26 -14.79 16.22 4.78
N ARG A 27 -14.39 15.67 3.63
CA ARG A 27 -15.22 15.47 2.45
C ARG A 27 -15.75 14.04 2.42
N MET A 28 -17.06 13.91 2.22
CA MET A 28 -17.73 12.63 2.03
C MET A 28 -18.42 12.61 0.66
N ASP A 29 -17.96 11.71 -0.21
CA ASP A 29 -18.52 11.49 -1.54
C ASP A 29 -19.35 10.20 -1.54
N GLN A 30 -20.60 10.30 -1.96
CA GLN A 30 -21.53 9.19 -2.17
C GLN A 30 -21.87 9.10 -3.65
N GLU A 31 -21.77 7.90 -4.22
CA GLU A 31 -22.12 7.61 -5.61
C GLU A 31 -22.97 6.33 -5.63
N THR A 32 -24.05 6.32 -6.42
CA THR A 32 -24.94 5.16 -6.53
C THR A 32 -24.16 3.90 -6.92
N GLY A 33 -24.26 2.85 -6.09
CA GLY A 33 -23.57 1.57 -6.34
C GLY A 33 -22.09 1.55 -5.93
N ARG A 34 -21.57 2.61 -5.29
CA ARG A 34 -20.22 2.64 -4.71
C ARG A 34 -20.26 2.88 -3.20
N PRO A 35 -19.28 2.36 -2.45
CA PRO A 35 -19.16 2.68 -1.03
C PRO A 35 -18.85 4.17 -0.85
N THR A 36 -19.41 4.77 0.19
CA THR A 36 -19.12 6.15 0.58
C THR A 36 -17.62 6.33 0.80
N GLN A 37 -17.02 7.30 0.12
CA GLN A 37 -15.62 7.64 0.26
C GLN A 37 -15.49 8.86 1.18
N THR A 38 -14.60 8.77 2.17
CA THR A 38 -14.33 9.87 3.10
C THR A 38 -12.86 10.22 3.06
N CYS A 39 -12.56 11.50 2.85
CA CYS A 39 -11.21 12.04 2.82
C CYS A 39 -11.14 13.38 3.56
N LEU A 40 -9.93 13.78 3.94
CA LEU A 40 -9.62 15.11 4.44
C LEU A 40 -9.06 15.93 3.28
N GLN A 41 -9.46 17.19 3.17
CA GLN A 41 -9.01 18.10 2.14
C GLN A 41 -8.77 19.50 2.72
N CYS A 42 -7.60 20.07 2.44
CA CYS A 42 -7.37 21.48 2.75
C CYS A 42 -8.03 22.39 1.71
N GLU A 43 -8.76 23.41 2.19
CA GLU A 43 -9.42 24.40 1.33
C GLU A 43 -8.43 25.26 0.56
N GLU A 44 -7.31 25.64 1.19
CA GLU A 44 -6.36 26.58 0.60
C GLU A 44 -5.42 25.97 -0.44
N CYS A 45 -4.86 24.80 -0.14
CA CYS A 45 -3.84 24.18 -0.99
C CYS A 45 -4.40 23.04 -1.83
N GLY A 46 -5.56 22.48 -1.48
CA GLY A 46 -6.20 21.37 -2.19
C GLY A 46 -5.52 20.02 -1.99
N CYS A 47 -4.56 19.90 -1.07
CA CYS A 47 -4.02 18.61 -0.66
C CYS A 47 -5.15 17.75 -0.06
N GLN A 48 -5.18 16.45 -0.41
CA GLN A 48 -6.17 15.49 0.08
C GLN A 48 -5.49 14.26 0.68
N TRP A 49 -6.07 13.77 1.77
CA TRP A 49 -5.59 12.60 2.51
C TRP A 49 -6.75 11.68 2.86
N SER A 50 -6.49 10.38 2.98
CA SER A 50 -7.42 9.47 3.65
C SER A 50 -7.46 9.76 5.16
N LEU A 51 -8.50 9.26 5.84
CA LEU A 51 -8.56 9.29 7.31
C LEU A 51 -7.38 8.55 7.98
N LYS A 52 -6.64 7.72 7.23
CA LYS A 52 -5.42 7.03 7.69
C LYS A 52 -4.15 7.84 7.45
N GLY A 53 -4.26 9.09 6.99
CA GLY A 53 -3.12 9.96 6.69
C GLY A 53 -2.41 9.69 5.36
N VAL A 54 -2.87 8.71 4.58
CA VAL A 54 -2.32 8.42 3.24
C VAL A 54 -2.70 9.53 2.27
N VAL A 55 -1.70 10.12 1.60
CA VAL A 55 -1.91 11.17 0.59
C VAL A 55 -2.66 10.58 -0.61
N GLN A 56 -3.81 11.18 -0.95
CA GLN A 56 -4.61 10.81 -2.12
C GLN A 56 -4.39 11.78 -3.28
N ARG A 57 -4.15 13.05 -2.96
CA ARG A 57 -3.90 14.10 -3.95
C ARG A 57 -2.96 15.14 -3.37
N VAL A 58 -1.93 15.49 -4.13
CA VAL A 58 -1.05 16.62 -3.82
C VAL A 58 -1.68 17.89 -4.39
N GLY A 59 -1.79 18.91 -3.55
CA GLY A 59 -2.31 20.23 -3.91
C GLY A 59 -1.42 20.99 -4.91
N ASN A 60 -1.91 22.11 -5.44
CA ASN A 60 -1.19 22.87 -6.47
C ASN A 60 -0.09 23.81 -5.91
N ARG A 61 -0.06 24.05 -4.60
CA ARG A 61 0.97 24.91 -3.99
C ARG A 61 2.29 24.16 -3.80
N ASP A 62 3.41 24.88 -3.88
CA ASP A 62 4.75 24.29 -3.71
C ASP A 62 4.96 23.67 -2.32
N VAL A 63 4.32 24.22 -1.29
CA VAL A 63 4.34 23.66 0.08
C VAL A 63 3.77 22.23 0.14
N CYS A 64 2.74 21.92 -0.66
CA CYS A 64 2.18 20.57 -0.77
C CYS A 64 3.20 19.60 -1.41
N ARG A 65 3.91 20.05 -2.44
CA ARG A 65 4.94 19.24 -3.13
C ARG A 65 6.16 19.02 -2.26
N GLN A 66 6.57 20.04 -1.51
CA GLN A 66 7.66 19.93 -0.55
C GLN A 66 7.32 18.92 0.54
N ALA A 67 6.14 19.03 1.14
CA ALA A 67 5.68 18.09 2.15
C ALA A 67 5.62 16.64 1.64
N GLN A 68 5.22 16.44 0.39
CA GLN A 68 5.22 15.11 -0.22
C GLN A 68 6.64 14.55 -0.36
N ARG A 69 7.61 15.37 -0.80
CA ARG A 69 9.02 14.97 -0.91
C ARG A 69 9.61 14.58 0.44
N GLU A 70 9.28 15.33 1.50
CA GLU A 70 9.72 15.03 2.86
C GLU A 70 9.14 13.69 3.35
N ARG A 71 7.85 13.42 3.05
CA ARG A 71 7.22 12.14 3.38
C ARG A 71 7.83 10.96 2.63
N GLU A 72 8.18 11.14 1.36
CA GLU A 72 8.86 10.11 0.55
C GLU A 72 10.26 9.83 1.09
N ALA A 73 11.01 10.88 1.46
CA ALA A 73 12.34 10.74 2.07
C ALA A 73 12.29 10.01 3.43
N VAL A 74 11.20 10.16 4.19
CA VAL A 74 11.00 9.44 5.46
C VAL A 74 10.42 8.03 5.24
N GLY A 75 9.56 7.85 4.25
CA GLY A 75 8.93 6.58 3.88
C GLY A 75 9.91 5.55 3.32
N GLU A 76 11.07 6.00 2.82
CA GLU A 76 12.21 5.16 2.46
C GLU A 76 13.06 4.69 3.66
N ASN A 77 12.64 4.93 4.91
CA ASN A 77 13.17 4.17 6.06
C ASN A 77 12.53 2.77 6.16
N HIS A 78 12.29 2.10 5.02
CA HIS A 78 12.50 0.66 4.98
C HIS A 78 14.00 0.49 5.25
N TYR A 79 14.35 0.16 6.50
CA TYR A 79 15.73 -0.20 6.84
C TYR A 79 16.22 -1.15 5.74
N PRO A 80 17.18 -0.73 4.89
CA PRO A 80 17.69 -1.62 3.88
C PRO A 80 18.33 -2.74 4.68
N ILE A 81 17.68 -3.90 4.73
CA ILE A 81 18.30 -5.09 5.28
C ILE A 81 19.58 -5.21 4.47
N PRO A 82 20.76 -5.03 5.08
CA PRO A 82 21.98 -4.97 4.30
C PRO A 82 22.05 -6.28 3.52
N PRO A 83 22.40 -6.26 2.23
CA PRO A 83 22.40 -7.46 1.41
C PRO A 83 23.24 -8.58 2.04
N ALA A 84 24.26 -8.22 2.82
CA ALA A 84 25.05 -9.13 3.64
C ALA A 84 24.24 -9.89 4.72
N LEU A 85 23.24 -9.26 5.34
CA LEU A 85 22.39 -9.90 6.35
C LEU A 85 21.34 -10.82 5.70
N MET A 86 20.84 -10.49 4.51
CA MET A 86 20.04 -11.42 3.70
C MET A 86 20.86 -12.62 3.22
N LEU A 87 22.07 -12.39 2.71
CA LEU A 87 22.98 -13.47 2.29
C LEU A 87 23.40 -14.36 3.46
N GLY A 88 23.70 -13.74 4.61
CA GLY A 88 24.11 -14.45 5.83
C GLY A 88 22.98 -15.31 6.40
N THR A 89 21.76 -14.76 6.52
CA THR A 89 20.59 -15.53 6.98
C THR A 89 20.21 -16.63 5.99
N GLY A 90 20.24 -16.34 4.69
CA GLY A 90 20.01 -17.33 3.64
C GLY A 90 21.02 -18.48 3.69
N ALA A 91 22.33 -18.17 3.75
CA ALA A 91 23.39 -19.17 3.84
C ALA A 91 23.29 -20.00 5.12
N LEU A 92 22.97 -19.38 6.27
CA LEU A 92 22.80 -20.08 7.55
C LEU A 92 21.63 -21.06 7.48
N VAL A 93 20.46 -20.64 6.96
CA VAL A 93 19.29 -21.51 6.79
C VAL A 93 19.61 -22.67 5.84
N LEU A 94 20.30 -22.39 4.74
CA LEU A 94 20.67 -23.40 3.75
C LEU A 94 21.69 -24.39 4.31
N LEU A 95 22.68 -23.92 5.08
CA LEU A 95 23.63 -24.75 5.81
C LEU A 95 22.92 -25.63 6.85
N LEU A 96 21.97 -25.06 7.59
CA LEU A 96 21.21 -25.76 8.63
C LEU A 96 20.26 -26.80 8.02
N LEU A 97 19.66 -26.51 6.85
CA LEU A 97 18.90 -27.49 6.06
C LEU A 97 19.77 -28.62 5.52
N VAL A 98 21.00 -28.32 5.08
CA VAL A 98 21.95 -29.35 4.62
C VAL A 98 22.43 -30.21 5.81
N LEU A 99 22.74 -29.58 6.96
CA LEU A 99 23.23 -30.24 8.17
C LEU A 99 22.16 -31.07 8.89
N VAL A 100 20.96 -30.52 9.07
CA VAL A 100 19.85 -31.19 9.77
C VAL A 100 19.08 -32.11 8.83
N GLY A 101 18.97 -31.72 7.56
CA GLY A 101 18.09 -32.38 6.61
C GLY A 101 18.75 -33.44 5.73
N GLY A 102 20.08 -33.41 5.53
CA GLY A 102 20.78 -34.31 4.61
C GLY A 102 20.10 -34.46 3.24
N LEU A 103 20.45 -35.53 2.51
CA LEU A 103 19.85 -35.88 1.21
C LEU A 103 18.31 -36.06 1.27
N THR A 104 17.77 -36.26 2.48
CA THR A 104 16.35 -36.43 2.75
C THR A 104 15.54 -35.13 2.62
N ALA A 105 16.04 -33.99 3.10
CA ALA A 105 15.30 -32.72 2.99
C ALA A 105 15.19 -32.23 1.53
N VAL A 106 16.23 -32.42 0.73
CA VAL A 106 16.22 -32.09 -0.71
C VAL A 106 15.16 -32.91 -1.46
N ARG A 107 15.00 -34.19 -1.08
CA ARG A 107 14.04 -35.10 -1.71
C ARG A 107 12.57 -34.70 -1.44
N PHE A 108 12.28 -33.99 -0.35
CA PHE A 108 10.94 -33.52 -0.02
C PHE A 108 10.69 -32.06 -0.40
N LEU A 109 11.70 -31.18 -0.33
CA LEU A 109 11.55 -29.76 -0.68
C LEU A 109 11.29 -29.53 -2.17
N ILE A 110 11.98 -30.28 -3.05
CA ILE A 110 11.79 -30.17 -4.49
C ILE A 110 10.34 -30.49 -4.92
N PRO A 111 9.75 -31.64 -4.57
CA PRO A 111 8.37 -31.93 -4.95
C PRO A 111 7.37 -30.98 -4.31
N MET A 112 7.63 -30.48 -3.08
CA MET A 112 6.73 -29.52 -2.44
C MET A 112 6.77 -28.14 -3.13
N ALA A 113 7.96 -27.66 -3.53
CA ALA A 113 8.10 -26.43 -4.30
C ALA A 113 7.42 -26.52 -5.66
N ILE A 114 7.55 -27.67 -6.35
CA ILE A 114 6.84 -27.93 -7.62
C ILE A 114 5.32 -27.93 -7.40
N ALA A 115 4.83 -28.60 -6.36
CA ALA A 115 3.39 -28.65 -6.06
C ALA A 115 2.81 -27.25 -5.78
N ILE A 116 3.51 -26.44 -4.99
CA ILE A 116 3.11 -25.03 -4.73
C ILE A 116 3.10 -24.24 -6.03
N PHE A 117 4.14 -24.34 -6.85
CA PHE A 117 4.25 -23.61 -8.11
C PHE A 117 3.10 -23.97 -9.06
N VAL A 118 2.81 -25.25 -9.23
CA VAL A 118 1.71 -25.73 -10.08
C VAL A 118 0.35 -25.27 -9.52
N GLY A 119 0.12 -25.40 -8.22
CA GLY A 119 -1.11 -24.94 -7.58
C GLY A 119 -1.34 -23.44 -7.78
N TRP A 120 -0.31 -22.63 -7.55
CA TRP A 120 -0.37 -21.18 -7.77
C TRP A 120 -0.63 -20.83 -9.24
N ALA A 121 0.04 -21.51 -10.19
CA ALA A 121 -0.15 -21.29 -11.61
C ALA A 121 -1.59 -21.63 -12.06
N VAL A 122 -2.18 -22.71 -11.54
CA VAL A 122 -3.57 -23.10 -11.81
C VAL A 122 -4.54 -22.06 -11.23
N VAL A 123 -4.36 -21.65 -9.98
CA VAL A 123 -5.21 -20.63 -9.34
C VAL A 123 -5.16 -19.33 -10.15
N ARG A 124 -3.96 -18.89 -10.54
CA ARG A 124 -3.79 -17.68 -11.36
C ARG A 124 -4.46 -17.81 -12.73
N TYR A 125 -4.30 -18.95 -13.40
CA TYR A 125 -4.94 -19.20 -14.70
C TYR A 125 -6.46 -19.21 -14.61
N VAL A 126 -7.03 -19.77 -13.53
CA VAL A 126 -8.48 -19.75 -13.30
C VAL A 126 -8.97 -18.32 -13.03
N LEU A 127 -8.26 -17.57 -12.18
CA LEU A 127 -8.60 -16.18 -11.87
C LEU A 127 -8.58 -15.29 -13.13
N ASP A 128 -7.53 -15.39 -13.96
CA ASP A 128 -7.40 -14.62 -15.20
C ASP A 128 -8.46 -14.99 -16.25
N ARG A 129 -9.01 -16.22 -16.21
CA ARG A 129 -10.09 -16.64 -17.14
C ARG A 129 -11.49 -16.24 -16.66
N SER A 130 -11.65 -15.97 -15.36
CA SER A 130 -12.91 -15.52 -14.76
C SER A 130 -13.10 -14.00 -14.73
N ALA A 131 -12.06 -13.24 -15.11
CA ALA A 131 -12.10 -11.79 -15.33
C ALA A 131 -12.39 -11.47 -16.80
#